data_AF-A0A6J4L3I0-F1
#
_entry.id   AF-A0A6J4L3I0-F1
#
_cell.length_a   1.000
_cell.length_b   1.000
_cell.length_c   1.000
_cell.angle_alpha   90.00
_cell.angle_beta   90.00
_cell.angle_gamma   90.00
#
_symmetry.space_group_name_H-M   'P 1'
#
loop_
_entity.id
_entity.type
_entity.pdbx_description
1 polymer ?
#
loop_
_entity_poly.entity_id
_entity_poly.type
_entity_poly.pdbx_seq_one_letter_code
_entity_poly.pdbx_strand_id
1 'polypeptide(L)' 'YLRGRVGTVERVLGRFPNPEDLAFARPAPERTLYHVLFPQPPLFEEGRRGDDVLVEIFEHWLEPADPAATEKAA' A
#
# COMPACT_ATOMS: atom_id res chain seq x y z
N TYR A 1 -7.86 -1.15 -7.40
CA TYR A 1 -8.77 -0.95 -6.27
C TYR A 1 -8.17 -0.08 -5.16
N LEU A 2 -6.83 0.10 -5.07
CA LEU A 2 -6.18 0.82 -3.95
C LEU A 2 -5.75 2.27 -4.25
N ARG A 3 -5.76 2.74 -5.50
CA ARG A 3 -5.32 4.11 -5.83
C ARG A 3 -6.16 5.14 -5.07
N GLY A 4 -5.50 6.08 -4.40
CA GLY A 4 -6.14 7.12 -3.58
C GLY A 4 -6.78 6.61 -2.29
N ARG A 5 -6.56 5.35 -1.91
CA ARG A 5 -7.06 4.79 -0.65
C ARG A 5 -6.00 4.92 0.43
N VAL A 6 -6.43 5.23 1.65
CA VAL A 6 -5.55 5.27 2.83
C VAL A 6 -5.49 3.88 3.44
N GLY A 7 -4.27 3.45 3.78
CA GLY A 7 -4.00 2.19 4.47
C GLY A 7 -2.97 2.39 5.58
N THR A 8 -2.74 1.35 6.37
CA THR A 8 -1.80 1.36 7.49
C THR A 8 -0.57 0.52 7.16
N VAL A 9 0.63 1.08 7.34
CA VAL A 9 1.87 0.31 7.21
C VAL A 9 1.98 -0.66 8.37
N GLU A 10 1.96 -1.96 8.06
CA GLU A 10 2.08 -3.03 9.05
C GLU A 10 3.55 -3.45 9.23
N ARG A 11 4.31 -3.53 8.14
CA ARG A 11 5.69 -4.02 8.19
C ARG A 11 6.54 -3.53 7.01
N VAL A 12 7.83 -3.29 7.26
CA VAL A 12 8.86 -3.14 6.22
C VAL A 12 9.40 -4.52 5.83
N LEU A 13 9.37 -4.88 4.55
CA LEU A 13 9.82 -6.19 4.06
C LEU A 13 11.27 -6.20 3.57
N GLY A 14 11.81 -5.04 3.20
CA GLY A 14 13.16 -4.92 2.67
C GLY A 14 13.22 -3.94 1.51
N ARG A 15 14.31 -4.01 0.75
CA ARG A 15 14.55 -3.18 -0.44
C ARG A 15 14.69 -4.10 -1.64
N PHE A 16 13.95 -3.79 -2.71
CA PHE A 16 13.94 -4.58 -3.93
C PHE A 16 13.96 -3.66 -5.15
N PRO A 17 14.46 -4.10 -6.32
CA PRO A 17 14.51 -3.24 -7.50
C PRO A 17 13.12 -2.80 -7.95
N ASN A 18 13.00 -1.54 -8.39
CA ASN A 18 11.74 -0.95 -8.86
C ASN A 18 11.09 -1.80 -9.96
N PRO A 19 9.86 -2.33 -9.75
CA PRO A 19 9.20 -3.18 -10.74
C PRO A 19 8.89 -2.43 -12.05
N GLU A 20 8.68 -1.12 -12.00
CA GLU A 20 8.41 -0.32 -13.21
C GLU A 20 9.61 -0.26 -14.17
N ASP A 21 10.83 -0.29 -13.64
CA ASP A 21 12.04 -0.30 -14.47
C ASP A 21 12.35 -1.72 -14.94
N LEU A 22 12.18 -2.71 -14.06
CA LEU A 22 12.34 -4.13 -14.39
C LEU A 22 11.42 -4.56 -15.54
N ALA A 23 10.17 -4.10 -15.57
CA ALA A 23 9.20 -4.43 -16.62
C ALA A 23 9.66 -4.05 -18.04
N PHE A 24 10.59 -3.09 -18.15
CA PHE A 24 11.18 -2.64 -19.41
C PHE A 24 12.68 -2.94 -19.52
N ALA A 25 13.21 -3.85 -18.69
CA ALA A 25 14.63 -4.23 -18.66
C ALA A 25 15.59 -3.03 -18.50
N ARG A 26 15.19 -2.02 -17.73
CA ARG A 26 16.00 -0.83 -17.42
C ARG A 26 16.76 -1.02 -16.10
N PRO A 27 17.87 -0.28 -15.86
CA PRO A 27 18.49 -0.23 -14.54
C PRO A 27 17.45 0.17 -13.49
N ALA A 28 17.21 -0.71 -12.52
CA ALA A 28 16.14 -0.55 -11.55
C ALA A 28 16.72 -0.17 -10.18
N PRO A 29 16.47 1.05 -9.67
CA PRO A 29 16.88 1.43 -8.33
C PRO A 29 16.13 0.61 -7.28
N GLU A 30 16.78 0.29 -6.17
CA GLU A 30 16.10 -0.37 -5.06
C GLU A 30 15.14 0.57 -4.35
N ARG A 31 13.94 0.06 -4.07
CA ARG A 31 12.85 0.73 -3.36
C ARG A 31 12.43 -0.09 -2.15
N THR A 32 12.10 0.59 -1.06
CA THR A 32 11.55 -0.08 0.12
C THR A 32 10.18 -0.69 -0.20
N LEU A 33 9.94 -1.92 0.23
CA LEU A 33 8.66 -2.62 0.08
C LEU A 33 8.00 -2.77 1.45
N TYR A 34 6.69 -2.51 1.51
CA TYR A 34 5.90 -2.57 2.75
C TYR A 34 4.74 -3.55 2.61
N HIS A 35 4.37 -4.19 3.72
CA HIS A 35 2.98 -4.62 3.92
C HIS A 35 2.14 -3.41 4.33
N VAL A 36 1.06 -3.19 3.60
CA VAL A 36 0.05 -2.18 3.91
C VAL A 36 -1.31 -2.85 4.05
N LEU A 37 -1.99 -2.60 5.17
CA LEU A 37 -3.34 -3.07 5.45
C LEU A 37 -4.37 -2.03 5.00
N PHE A 38 -5.41 -2.49 4.31
CA PHE A 38 -6.56 -1.68 3.92
C PHE A 38 -7.86 -2.33 4.39
N PRO A 39 -8.83 -1.57 4.93
CA PRO A 39 -10.14 -2.11 5.25
C PRO A 39 -10.81 -2.72 4.01
N GLN A 40 -11.17 -3.99 4.08
CA GLN A 40 -11.74 -4.74 2.97
C GLN A 40 -13.17 -4.30 2.59
N PRO A 41 -14.10 -4.08 3.53
CA PRO A 41 -15.49 -3.77 3.18
C PRO A 41 -15.69 -2.59 2.23
N PRO A 42 -15.03 -1.43 2.40
CA PRO A 42 -15.18 -0.32 1.47
C PRO A 42 -14.44 -0.52 0.13
N LEU A 43 -13.65 -1.59 -0.03
CA LEU A 43 -12.96 -1.90 -1.30
C LEU A 43 -13.82 -2.76 -2.22
N PHE A 44 -14.56 -3.72 -1.66
CA PHE A 44 -15.30 -4.73 -2.43
C PHE A 44 -16.79 -4.79 -2.12
N GLU A 45 -17.29 -4.00 -1.17
CA GLU A 45 -18.68 -4.01 -0.71
C GLU A 45 -19.11 -5.35 -0.06
N GLU A 46 -18.13 -6.08 0.48
CA GLU A 46 -18.29 -7.41 1.08
C GLU A 46 -17.44 -7.56 2.35
N GLY A 47 -17.64 -8.63 3.12
CA GLY A 47 -16.88 -8.89 4.35
C GLY A 47 -17.45 -8.19 5.60
N ARG A 48 -16.67 -8.21 6.67
CA ARG A 48 -17.06 -7.72 8.01
C ARG A 48 -16.12 -6.63 8.48
N ARG A 49 -16.58 -5.84 9.47
CA ARG A 49 -15.73 -4.87 10.15
C ARG A 49 -14.53 -5.61 10.77
N GLY A 50 -13.32 -5.16 10.45
CA GLY A 50 -12.07 -5.78 10.88
C GLY A 50 -11.46 -6.74 9.86
N ASP A 51 -12.15 -7.02 8.75
CA ASP A 51 -11.53 -7.72 7.62
C ASP A 51 -10.63 -6.74 6.86
N ASP A 52 -9.38 -7.11 6.66
CA ASP A 52 -8.38 -6.32 5.95
C ASP A 52 -7.89 -7.01 4.68
N VAL A 53 -7.41 -6.21 3.75
CA VAL A 53 -6.59 -6.65 2.60
C VAL A 53 -5.16 -6.24 2.89
N LEU A 54 -4.27 -7.23 2.99
CA LEU A 54 -2.83 -7.01 3.09
C LEU A 54 -2.21 -7.00 1.70
N VAL A 55 -1.45 -5.94 1.39
CA VAL A 55 -0.87 -5.74 0.07
C VAL A 55 0.59 -5.33 0.20
N GLU A 56 1.44 -5.88 -0.66
CA GLU A 56 2.82 -5.45 -0.84
C GLU A 56 2.86 -4.22 -1.76
N ILE A 57 3.32 -3.08 -1.23
CA ILE A 57 3.37 -1.81 -1.97
C ILE A 57 4.75 -1.16 -1.83
N PHE A 58 5.33 -0.72 -2.95
CA PHE A 58 6.61 -0.02 -2.98
C PHE A 58 6.51 1.43 -2.52
N GLU A 59 7.57 1.93 -1.89
CA GLU A 59 7.62 3.25 -1.26
C GLU A 59 7.24 4.41 -2.17
N HIS A 60 7.60 4.35 -3.45
CA HIS A 60 7.38 5.45 -4.39
C HIS A 60 5.92 5.53 -4.89
N TRP A 61 5.08 4.56 -4.54
CA TRP A 61 3.63 4.61 -4.75
C TRP A 61 2.86 5.09 -3.53
N LEU A 62 3.55 5.31 -2.41
CA LEU A 62 2.96 5.76 -1.16
C LEU A 62 3.32 7.22 -0.92
N GLU A 63 2.40 7.90 -0.24
CA GLU A 63 2.63 9.19 0.37
C GLU A 63 2.11 9.13 1.82
N PRO A 64 2.71 9.91 2.75
CA PRO A 64 2.16 10.01 4.10
C PRO A 64 0.70 10.47 4.04
N ALA A 65 -0.19 9.76 4.73
CA ALA A 65 -1.58 10.17 4.82
C ALA A 65 -1.68 11.53 5.52
N ASP A 66 -2.60 12.39 5.06
CA ASP A 66 -2.96 13.59 5.81
C ASP A 66 -3.52 13.15 7.18
N PRO A 67 -3.00 13.68 8.31
CA PRO A 67 -3.53 13.37 9.63
C PRO A 67 -5.05 13.59 9.75
N ALA A 68 -5.63 14.53 9.01
CA ALA A 68 -7.09 14.75 8.99
C ALA A 68 -7.88 13.65 8.24
N ALA A 69 -7.25 12.92 7.33
CA ALA A 69 -7.85 11.80 6.60
C ALA A 69 -7.85 10.50 7.43
N THR A 70 -6.88 10.36 8.34
CA THR A 70 -6.72 9.17 9.20
C THR A 70 -7.86 9.02 10.21
N GLU A 71 -8.42 10.14 10.69
CA GLU A 71 -9.52 10.16 11.67
C GLU A 71 -10.87 9.69 11.10
N LYS A 72 -11.07 9.80 9.78
CA LYS A 72 -12.30 9.31 9.12
C LYS A 72 -12.32 7.80 8.85
N ALA A 73 -11.16 7.14 8.99
CA ALA A 73 -11.01 5.72 8.73
C ALA A 73 -11.04 4.84 9.99
N ALA A 74 -10.98 5.46 11.18
CA ALA A 74 -11.03 4.80 12.50
C ALA A 74 -12.46 4.70 13.04
#